data_AF-A0A0B7BLF9-F1
#
_entry.id   AF-A0A0B7BLF9-F1
#
_cell.length_a   1.000
_cell.length_b   1.000
_cell.length_c   1.000
_cell.angle_alpha   90.00
_cell.angle_beta   90.00
_cell.angle_gamma   90.00
#
_symmetry.space_group_name_H-M   'P 1'
#
loop_
_entity.id
_entity.type
_entity.pdbx_description
1 polymer ?
#
loop_
_entity_poly.entity_id
_entity_poly.type
_entity_poly.pdbx_seq_one_letter_code
_entity_poly.pdbx_strand_id
1 'polypeptide(L)'
;AQKSSDLISSKLPVDIDSAISGRYWGKYNETYFLKGCNYWKLDNGDMTGPYVINDTFPGLECDISAAAGIDSTAYFFKGCNYWTYKRDWKIEGPSLIDYAFEGLPCDIDAALNLDDKVYFFQITIAVELIGSTLIQKLHEEQLF
;
A
#
# COMPACT_ATOMS: atom_id res chain seq x y z
N ALA A 1 22.88 -23.06 7.66
CA ALA A 1 22.81 -21.71 7.07
C ALA A 1 21.40 -21.19 7.27
N GLN A 2 21.24 -20.02 7.89
CA GLN A 2 19.93 -19.37 8.04
C GLN A 2 19.47 -18.92 6.64
N LYS A 3 18.23 -19.21 6.24
CA LYS A 3 17.77 -18.87 4.88
C LYS A 3 17.68 -17.35 4.75
N SER A 4 17.99 -16.82 3.57
CA SER A 4 17.85 -15.39 3.26
C SER A 4 16.44 -14.85 3.56
N SER A 5 15.40 -15.69 3.36
CA SER A 5 14.01 -15.38 3.76
C SER A 5 13.85 -15.03 5.24
N ASP A 6 14.58 -15.71 6.11
CA ASP A 6 14.48 -15.56 7.57
C ASP A 6 15.17 -14.26 8.02
N LEU A 7 16.19 -13.81 7.28
CA LEU A 7 16.86 -12.53 7.51
C LEU A 7 16.02 -11.35 7.02
N ILE A 8 15.28 -11.50 5.92
CA ILE A 8 14.40 -10.46 5.39
C ILE A 8 13.21 -10.24 6.33
N SER A 9 12.54 -11.32 6.78
CA SER A 9 11.37 -11.20 7.66
C SER A 9 11.70 -10.56 9.00
N SER A 10 12.89 -10.81 9.54
CA SER A 10 13.33 -10.22 10.81
C SER A 10 13.54 -8.70 10.79
N LYS A 11 13.64 -8.10 9.60
CA LYS A 11 13.93 -6.67 9.41
C LYS A 11 12.69 -5.81 9.12
N LEU A 12 11.56 -6.43 8.79
CA LEU A 12 10.30 -5.74 8.53
C LEU A 12 9.50 -5.56 9.81
N PRO A 13 8.74 -4.46 9.97
CA PRO A 13 7.76 -4.34 11.03
C PRO A 13 6.65 -5.38 10.82
N VAL A 14 6.01 -5.79 11.91
CA VAL A 14 4.99 -6.86 11.91
C VAL A 14 3.63 -6.43 11.33
N ASP A 15 3.50 -5.19 10.84
CA ASP A 15 2.25 -4.56 10.46
C ASP A 15 2.45 -3.48 9.37
N ILE A 16 3.08 -3.84 8.25
CA ILE A 16 3.21 -2.96 7.09
C ILE A 16 1.83 -2.46 6.63
N ASP A 17 1.73 -1.17 6.31
CA ASP A 17 0.46 -0.57 5.88
C ASP A 17 0.26 -0.80 4.38
N SER A 18 1.32 -0.65 3.58
CA SER A 18 1.26 -0.88 2.13
C SER A 18 2.61 -1.28 1.54
N ALA A 19 2.59 -1.84 0.34
CA ALA A 19 3.81 -2.17 -0.39
C ALA A 19 3.66 -1.87 -1.88
N ILE A 20 4.76 -1.45 -2.52
CA ILE A 20 4.77 -1.14 -3.95
C ILE A 20 6.12 -1.46 -4.58
N SER A 21 6.10 -2.02 -5.79
CA SER A 21 7.32 -2.25 -6.58
C SER A 21 7.79 -0.96 -7.23
N GLY A 22 9.08 -0.68 -7.16
CA GLY A 22 9.70 0.45 -7.82
C GLY A 22 9.69 0.40 -9.34
N ARG A 23 9.30 -0.74 -9.94
CA ARG A 23 9.18 -0.89 -11.40
C ARG A 23 8.33 0.18 -12.06
N TYR A 24 7.31 0.69 -11.36
CA TYR A 24 6.39 1.69 -11.91
C TYR A 24 7.05 3.05 -12.13
N TRP A 25 8.18 3.32 -11.49
CA TRP A 25 9.00 4.52 -11.75
C TRP A 25 10.44 4.18 -12.19
N GLY A 26 10.67 2.96 -12.68
CA GLY A 26 11.96 2.54 -13.28
C GLY A 26 12.97 1.91 -12.32
N LYS A 27 12.58 1.60 -11.08
CA LYS A 27 13.39 0.87 -10.08
C LYS A 27 13.00 -0.60 -10.01
N TYR A 28 13.31 -1.36 -11.04
CA TYR A 28 12.79 -2.72 -11.28
C TYR A 28 13.11 -3.76 -10.20
N ASN A 29 14.20 -3.58 -9.44
CA ASN A 29 14.64 -4.53 -8.40
C ASN A 29 14.36 -4.02 -6.98
N GLU A 30 13.61 -2.92 -6.86
CA GLU A 30 13.30 -2.29 -5.59
C GLU A 30 11.82 -2.55 -5.24
N THR A 31 11.55 -2.93 -3.99
CA THR A 31 10.19 -3.00 -3.42
C THR A 31 10.18 -2.22 -2.12
N TYR A 32 9.18 -1.37 -1.95
CA TYR A 32 9.02 -0.46 -0.83
C TYR A 32 7.87 -0.95 0.04
N PHE A 33 8.10 -1.01 1.35
CA PHE A 33 7.12 -1.39 2.37
C PHE A 33 6.91 -0.20 3.28
N LEU A 34 5.72 0.39 3.28
CA LEU A 34 5.40 1.62 4.00
C LEU A 34 4.75 1.28 5.34
N LYS A 35 5.09 2.04 6.38
CA LYS A 35 4.46 1.98 7.69
C LYS A 35 4.53 3.35 8.38
N GLY A 36 3.38 3.94 8.65
CA GLY A 36 3.24 5.26 9.24
C GLY A 36 3.94 6.31 8.39
N CYS A 37 4.92 7.01 8.97
CA CYS A 37 5.77 7.97 8.27
C CYS A 37 7.07 7.38 7.70
N ASN A 38 7.26 6.06 7.78
CA ASN A 38 8.49 5.39 7.39
C ASN A 38 8.27 4.36 6.27
N TYR A 39 9.36 3.96 5.63
CA TYR A 39 9.37 2.81 4.74
C TYR A 39 10.66 2.00 4.85
N TRP A 40 10.57 0.75 4.43
CA TRP A 40 11.68 -0.19 4.25
C TRP A 40 11.80 -0.49 2.77
N LYS A 41 13.04 -0.72 2.33
CA LYS A 41 13.33 -1.01 0.93
C LYS A 41 14.03 -2.35 0.82
N LEU A 42 13.42 -3.25 0.06
CA LEU A 42 14.08 -4.43 -0.48
C LEU A 42 14.72 -4.06 -1.81
N ASP A 43 16.03 -4.21 -1.91
CA ASP A 43 16.80 -3.88 -3.11
C ASP A 43 17.73 -5.05 -3.41
N ASN A 44 17.50 -5.74 -4.54
CA ASN A 44 18.29 -6.92 -4.94
C ASN A 44 18.42 -8.01 -3.85
N GLY A 45 17.38 -8.18 -3.01
CA GLY A 45 17.37 -9.15 -1.91
C GLY A 45 17.82 -8.60 -0.56
N ASP A 46 18.37 -7.39 -0.52
CA ASP A 46 18.79 -6.73 0.72
C ASP A 46 17.71 -5.81 1.26
N MET A 47 17.21 -6.13 2.45
CA MET A 47 16.27 -5.28 3.19
C MET A 47 17.01 -4.21 4.00
N THR A 48 16.63 -2.95 3.79
CA THR A 48 17.19 -1.74 4.40
C THR A 48 16.09 -0.81 4.91
N GLY A 49 16.44 0.09 5.84
CA GLY A 49 15.51 1.02 6.50
C GLY A 49 15.52 0.90 8.04
N PRO A 50 14.61 1.60 8.75
CA PRO A 50 13.58 2.47 8.19
C PRO A 50 14.15 3.78 7.60
N TYR A 51 13.47 4.29 6.59
CA TYR A 51 13.67 5.60 5.99
C TYR A 51 12.41 6.45 6.13
N VAL A 52 12.52 7.77 6.16
CA VAL A 52 11.35 8.66 6.20
C VAL A 52 10.73 8.75 4.81
N ILE A 53 9.40 8.60 4.72
CA ILE A 53 8.67 8.64 3.43
C ILE A 53 8.98 9.93 2.66
N ASN A 54 8.93 11.07 3.34
CA ASN A 54 9.07 12.37 2.72
C ASN A 54 10.47 12.65 2.15
N ASP A 55 11.50 11.87 2.53
CA ASP A 55 12.85 12.00 1.96
C ASP A 55 12.93 11.45 0.53
N THR A 56 12.13 10.41 0.22
CA THR A 56 12.08 9.77 -1.11
C THR A 56 10.85 10.14 -1.92
N PHE A 57 9.75 10.44 -1.23
CA PHE A 57 8.48 10.84 -1.82
C PHE A 57 8.08 12.22 -1.28
N PRO A 58 8.76 13.32 -1.68
CA PRO A 58 8.49 14.64 -1.13
C PRO A 58 7.05 15.07 -1.40
N GLY A 59 6.30 15.35 -0.34
CA GLY A 59 4.88 15.72 -0.40
C GLY A 59 3.89 14.55 -0.28
N LEU A 60 4.37 13.32 -0.17
CA LEU A 60 3.52 12.18 0.20
C LEU A 60 3.26 12.21 1.70
N GLU A 61 1.99 12.08 2.08
CA GLU A 61 1.60 12.00 3.48
C GLU A 61 2.00 10.67 4.14
N CYS A 62 2.08 10.68 5.47
CA CYS A 62 2.16 9.46 6.26
C CYS A 62 0.84 8.67 6.23
N ASP A 63 0.90 7.42 6.71
CA ASP A 63 -0.25 6.53 6.92
C ASP A 63 -0.97 6.20 5.61
N ILE A 64 -0.21 5.80 4.60
CA ILE A 64 -0.71 5.34 3.30
C ILE A 64 -1.29 3.93 3.45
N SER A 65 -2.60 3.79 3.18
CA SER A 65 -3.34 2.55 3.38
C SER A 65 -3.19 1.55 2.23
N ALA A 66 -2.99 2.03 1.00
CA ALA A 66 -2.76 1.17 -0.14
C ALA A 66 -1.81 1.82 -1.16
N ALA A 67 -1.13 1.00 -1.95
CA ALA A 67 -0.30 1.47 -3.05
C ALA A 67 -0.45 0.54 -4.26
N ALA A 68 -0.75 1.12 -5.42
CA ALA A 68 -0.94 0.39 -6.67
C ALA A 68 -0.06 0.95 -7.76
N GLY A 69 0.43 0.10 -8.66
CA GLY A 69 1.12 0.52 -9.85
C GLY A 69 0.31 0.29 -11.11
N ILE A 70 0.16 1.32 -11.94
CA ILE A 70 -0.56 1.25 -13.21
C ILE A 70 0.33 1.92 -14.26
N ASP A 71 0.65 1.16 -15.31
CA ASP A 71 1.63 1.53 -16.33
C ASP A 71 2.98 1.96 -15.75
N SER A 72 3.26 3.27 -15.78
CA SER A 72 4.49 3.89 -15.27
C SER A 72 4.22 4.92 -14.17
N THR A 73 3.15 4.68 -13.42
CA THR A 73 2.71 5.52 -12.30
C THR A 73 2.42 4.66 -11.09
N ALA A 74 2.98 5.03 -9.94
CA ALA A 74 2.54 4.52 -8.66
C ALA A 74 1.45 5.46 -8.09
N TYR A 75 0.40 4.86 -7.55
CA TYR A 75 -0.71 5.51 -6.88
C TYR A 75 -0.67 5.13 -5.41
N PHE A 76 -0.64 6.12 -4.53
CA PHE A 76 -0.68 5.93 -3.08
C PHE A 76 -2.03 6.42 -2.57
N PHE A 77 -2.73 5.65 -1.75
CA PHE A 77 -4.09 5.92 -1.32
C PHE A 77 -4.16 6.20 0.19
N LYS A 78 -5.02 7.14 0.57
CA LYS A 78 -5.37 7.44 1.96
C LYS A 78 -6.74 8.11 2.01
N GLY A 79 -7.66 7.55 2.79
CA GLY A 79 -9.03 8.06 2.86
C GLY A 79 -9.69 8.05 1.48
N CYS A 80 -10.25 9.19 1.07
CA CYS A 80 -10.81 9.39 -0.27
C CYS A 80 -9.80 9.94 -1.30
N ASN A 81 -8.52 10.04 -0.94
CA ASN A 81 -7.50 10.69 -1.77
C ASN A 81 -6.46 9.71 -2.29
N TYR A 82 -5.85 10.07 -3.40
CA TYR A 82 -4.61 9.46 -3.88
C TYR A 82 -3.56 10.49 -4.26
N TRP A 83 -2.31 10.04 -4.28
CA TRP A 83 -1.15 10.73 -4.83
C TRP A 83 -0.53 9.88 -5.94
N THR A 84 0.07 10.51 -6.93
CA THR A 84 0.81 9.82 -7.99
C THR A 84 2.30 10.07 -7.88
N TYR A 85 3.10 9.06 -8.21
CA TYR A 85 4.55 9.14 -8.33
C TYR A 85 5.00 8.52 -9.64
N LYS A 86 5.72 9.31 -10.44
CA LYS A 86 6.11 8.97 -11.82
C LYS A 86 7.64 9.03 -11.96
N ARG A 87 8.14 8.75 -13.17
CA ARG A 87 9.58 8.72 -13.49
C ARG A 87 10.32 10.05 -13.33
N ASP A 88 9.62 11.17 -13.17
CA ASP A 88 10.19 12.47 -12.83
C ASP A 88 10.43 12.65 -11.32
N TRP A 89 10.12 11.61 -10.53
CA TRP A 89 10.37 11.50 -9.10
C TRP A 89 9.63 12.56 -8.30
N LYS A 90 8.46 12.94 -8.81
CA LYS A 90 7.60 13.95 -8.24
C LYS A 90 6.32 13.32 -7.74
N ILE A 91 5.90 13.73 -6.54
CA ILE A 91 4.57 13.45 -6.04
C ILE A 91 3.59 14.51 -6.57
N GLU A 92 2.47 14.06 -7.12
CA GLU A 92 1.33 14.90 -7.50
C GLU A 92 0.09 14.48 -6.72
N GLY A 93 -0.75 15.45 -6.33
CA GLY A 93 -1.94 15.23 -5.51
C GLY A 93 -1.93 16.06 -4.22
N PRO A 94 -2.83 15.77 -3.26
CA PRO A 94 -3.86 14.72 -3.35
C PRO A 94 -4.90 15.01 -4.44
N SER A 95 -5.55 13.97 -4.94
CA SER A 95 -6.73 14.02 -5.82
C SER A 95 -7.76 13.01 -5.32
N LEU A 96 -9.05 13.30 -5.51
CA LEU A 96 -10.12 12.35 -5.14
C LEU A 96 -10.02 11.07 -5.97
N ILE A 97 -10.17 9.91 -5.34
CA ILE A 97 -10.13 8.58 -5.96
C ILE A 97 -10.99 8.51 -7.22
N ASP A 98 -12.22 9.02 -7.15
CA ASP A 98 -13.20 9.00 -8.23
C ASP A 98 -12.72 9.67 -9.54
N TYR A 99 -11.72 10.56 -9.48
CA TYR A 99 -11.16 11.18 -10.69
C TYR A 99 -10.37 10.20 -11.57
N ALA A 100 -9.74 9.19 -10.98
CA ALA A 100 -8.94 8.20 -11.72
C ALA A 100 -9.50 6.78 -11.62
N PHE A 101 -10.32 6.51 -10.61
CA PHE A 101 -10.87 5.21 -10.26
C PHE A 101 -12.37 5.34 -10.01
N GLU A 102 -13.13 5.63 -11.07
CA GLU A 102 -14.59 5.74 -10.98
C GLU A 102 -15.18 4.46 -10.37
N GLY A 103 -15.98 4.63 -9.31
CA GLY A 103 -16.63 3.52 -8.60
C GLY A 103 -15.77 2.81 -7.55
N LEU A 104 -14.48 3.15 -7.41
CA LEU A 104 -13.65 2.65 -6.30
C LEU A 104 -13.99 3.43 -5.01
N PRO A 105 -14.30 2.75 -3.89
CA PRO A 105 -14.66 3.44 -2.66
C PRO A 105 -13.46 4.15 -2.00
N CYS A 106 -13.75 5.02 -1.03
CA CYS A 106 -12.73 5.55 -0.12
C CYS A 106 -12.22 4.45 0.83
N ASP A 107 -11.18 4.75 1.61
CA ASP A 107 -10.70 3.90 2.70
C ASP A 107 -10.30 2.49 2.22
N ILE A 108 -9.58 2.44 1.10
CA ILE A 108 -9.01 1.19 0.59
C ILE A 108 -7.91 0.71 1.54
N ASP A 109 -8.01 -0.54 1.98
CA ASP A 109 -7.12 -1.18 2.95
C ASP A 109 -5.89 -1.83 2.33
N ALA A 110 -5.98 -2.26 1.07
CA ALA A 110 -4.82 -2.79 0.34
C ALA A 110 -5.01 -2.72 -1.17
N ALA A 111 -3.89 -2.80 -1.89
CA ALA A 111 -3.87 -3.03 -3.32
C ALA A 111 -2.85 -4.12 -3.68
N LEU A 112 -3.17 -4.92 -4.69
CA LEU A 112 -2.30 -5.99 -5.19
C LEU A 112 -2.21 -5.90 -6.70
N ASN A 113 -0.99 -5.68 -7.19
CA ASN A 113 -0.67 -5.87 -8.60
C ASN A 113 -0.40 -7.36 -8.88
N LEU A 114 -1.19 -7.95 -9.78
CA LEU A 114 -1.05 -9.33 -10.23
C LEU A 114 -1.18 -9.37 -11.76
N ASP A 115 -0.12 -9.83 -12.42
CA ASP A 115 0.03 -9.79 -13.88
C ASP A 115 -0.19 -8.38 -14.46
N ASP A 116 -1.23 -8.21 -15.28
CA ASP A 116 -1.65 -6.96 -15.91
C ASP A 116 -2.77 -6.24 -15.14
N LYS A 117 -3.15 -6.75 -13.96
CA LYS A 117 -4.29 -6.26 -13.16
C LYS A 117 -3.85 -5.67 -11.83
N VAL A 118 -4.72 -4.83 -11.30
CA VAL A 118 -4.69 -4.38 -9.90
C VAL A 118 -5.99 -4.81 -9.22
N TYR A 119 -5.86 -5.34 -8.01
CA TYR A 119 -6.97 -5.68 -7.14
C TYR A 119 -6.93 -4.74 -5.93
N PHE A 120 -8.06 -4.15 -5.59
CA PHE A 120 -8.20 -3.32 -4.39
C PHE A 120 -9.03 -4.06 -3.35
N PHE A 121 -8.66 -3.89 -2.08
CA PHE A 121 -9.32 -4.51 -0.95
C PHE A 121 -9.83 -3.42 -0.03
N GLN A 122 -11.13 -3.46 0.24
CA GLN A 122 -11.75 -2.73 1.34
C GLN A 122 -12.34 -3.77 2.28
N ILE A 123 -12.03 -3.66 3.55
CA ILE A 123 -12.37 -4.59 4.61
C ILE A 123 -13.26 -3.82 5.58
N THR A 124 -14.57 -4.00 5.46
CA THR A 124 -15.47 -3.61 6.53
C THR A 124 -15.88 -4.86 7.32
N ILE A 125 -15.74 -4.79 8.64
CA ILE A 125 -16.15 -5.87 9.54
C ILE A 125 -17.38 -5.38 10.30
N ALA A 126 -18.55 -5.83 9.87
CA ALA A 126 -19.78 -5.66 10.63
C ALA A 126 -19.99 -6.87 11.58
N VAL A 127 -20.25 -6.60 12.86
CA VAL A 127 -20.52 -7.62 13.86
C VAL A 127 -21.80 -7.31 14.61
N GLU A 128 -22.61 -8.33 14.88
CA GLU A 128 -23.75 -8.23 15.77
C GLU A 128 -23.38 -8.77 17.15
N LEU A 129 -23.65 -7.98 18.20
CA LEU A 129 -23.43 -8.36 19.59
C LEU A 129 -24.76 -8.38 20.35
N ILE A 130 -24.89 -9.30 21.31
CA ILE A 130 -25.89 -9.23 22.38
C ILE A 130 -25.13 -9.19 23.72
N GLY A 131 -25.23 -8.08 24.44
CA GLY A 131 -24.37 -7.83 25.60
C GLY A 131 -22.90 -7.74 25.17
N SER A 132 -22.05 -8.61 25.74
CA SER A 132 -20.63 -8.76 25.36
C SER A 132 -20.35 -9.97 24.45
N THR A 133 -21.40 -10.63 23.93
CA THR A 133 -21.27 -11.86 23.14
C THR A 133 -21.40 -11.54 21.65
N LEU A 134 -20.40 -11.94 20.86
CA LEU A 134 -20.46 -11.92 19.40
C LEU A 134 -21.43 -12.98 18.90
N ILE A 135 -22.47 -12.54 18.21
CA ILE A 135 -23.52 -13.41 17.66
C ILE A 135 -23.17 -13.81 16.23
N GLN A 136 -22.77 -12.84 15.40
CA GLN A 136 -22.44 -13.11 14.01
C GLN A 136 -21.50 -12.03 13.43
N LYS A 137 -20.54 -12.47 12.61
CA LYS A 137 -19.88 -11.60 11.63
C LYS A 137 -20.80 -11.49 10.43
N LEU A 138 -21.27 -10.28 10.14
CA LEU A 138 -22.04 -10.00 8.94
C LEU A 138 -21.03 -9.95 7.78
N HIS A 139 -21.18 -10.86 6.82
CA HIS A 139 -20.23 -11.13 5.73
C HIS A 139 -20.14 -9.96 4.74
N GLU A 140 -18.96 -9.73 4.18
CA GLU A 140 -18.74 -8.84 3.04
C GLU A 140 -17.91 -9.55 1.96
N GLU A 141 -18.52 -9.75 0.80
CA GLU A 141 -17.81 -9.77 -0.47
C GLU A 141 -18.33 -8.56 -1.25
N GLN A 142 -17.44 -7.64 -1.63
CA GLN A 142 -17.37 -7.15 -3.01
C GLN A 142 -15.91 -6.89 -3.36
N LEU A 143 -15.34 -7.82 -4.13
CA LEU A 143 -14.26 -7.48 -5.04
C LEU A 143 -14.90 -6.62 -6.14
N PHE A 144 -14.50 -5.35 -6.22
CA PHE A 144 -14.85 -4.46 -7.32
C PHE A 144 -13.77 -4.52 -8.41
#